data_AF-A0A1K2FWY9-F1
#
_entry.id   AF-A0A1K2FWY9-F1
#
_cell.length_a   1.000
_cell.length_b   1.000
_cell.length_c   1.000
_cell.angle_alpha   90.00
_cell.angle_beta   90.00
_cell.angle_gamma   90.00
#
_symmetry.space_group_name_H-M   'P 1'
#
loop_
_entity.id
_entity.type
_entity.pdbx_description
1 polymer ?
#
loop_
_entity_poly.entity_id
_entity_poly.type
_entity_poly.pdbx_seq_one_letter_code
_entity_poly.pdbx_strand_id
1 'polypeptide(L)'
;MTQPDPDLRDRIAEAALSAVEAALDDTLLPAAREKALAGIAAVLPAPDHRAAVLLEAADRYEAILNSTAAEHSADPRYYQGVHDVVLGLRRLAGEAQQDTHSCGNCDGIDPASCLANPNRTREAQQDPAPGGEEAHPAEHTWAAELYDPIADEWVPGTRYTVRDRAVNHLKHAKAIGPTWKDGTPTQRRLVRQTTTYTVEELTASARSGQPETDGEA
;
A
#
# COMPACT_ATOMS: atom_id res chain seq x y z
N MET A 1 29.67 9.85 6.91
CA MET A 1 29.17 10.05 5.54
C MET A 1 28.65 8.70 5.08
N THR A 2 27.36 8.45 5.22
CA THR A 2 26.74 7.18 4.84
C THR A 2 26.66 7.15 3.32
N GLN A 3 27.33 6.17 2.70
CA GLN A 3 27.31 6.02 1.25
C GLN A 3 25.86 5.65 0.84
N PRO A 4 25.26 6.34 -0.15
CA PRO A 4 23.92 6.02 -0.60
C PRO A 4 23.83 4.55 -0.99
N ASP A 5 22.71 3.89 -0.66
CA ASP A 5 22.39 2.59 -1.23
C ASP A 5 22.35 2.71 -2.76
N PRO A 6 23.32 2.11 -3.49
CA PRO A 6 23.35 2.16 -4.94
C PRO A 6 22.10 1.50 -5.54
N ASP A 7 21.52 0.52 -4.84
CA ASP A 7 20.38 -0.26 -5.32
C ASP A 7 19.10 0.58 -5.40
N LEU A 8 18.85 1.50 -4.45
CA LEU A 8 17.69 2.40 -4.54
C LEU A 8 17.83 3.38 -5.71
N ARG A 9 19.03 3.91 -5.94
CA ARG A 9 19.27 4.86 -7.05
C ARG A 9 18.99 4.20 -8.40
N ASP A 10 19.45 2.98 -8.56
CA ASP A 10 19.28 2.21 -9.80
C ASP A 10 17.81 1.82 -9.98
N ARG A 11 17.10 1.42 -8.91
CA ARG A 11 15.65 1.18 -8.93
C ARG A 11 14.82 2.41 -9.33
N ILE A 12 15.18 3.60 -8.84
CA ILE A 12 14.52 4.86 -9.25
C ILE A 12 14.76 5.15 -10.73
N ALA A 13 16.00 4.97 -11.20
CA ALA A 13 16.34 5.19 -12.61
C ALA A 13 15.57 4.23 -13.53
N GLU A 14 15.47 2.95 -13.14
CA GLU A 14 14.75 1.91 -13.87
C GLU A 14 13.24 2.20 -13.95
N ALA A 15 12.64 2.63 -12.83
CA ALA A 15 11.23 3.00 -12.79
C ALA A 15 10.93 4.21 -13.67
N ALA A 16 11.79 5.23 -13.64
CA ALA A 16 11.65 6.42 -14.48
C ALA A 16 11.75 6.07 -15.96
N LEU A 17 12.71 5.22 -16.34
CA LEU A 17 12.86 4.82 -17.74
C LEU A 17 11.69 3.97 -18.24
N SER A 18 11.21 3.03 -17.42
CA SER A 18 10.06 2.19 -17.76
C SER A 18 8.80 3.03 -18.00
N ALA A 19 8.61 4.11 -17.23
CA ALA A 19 7.50 5.05 -17.44
C ALA A 19 7.62 5.81 -18.78
N VAL A 20 8.84 6.15 -19.21
CA VAL A 20 9.08 6.80 -20.51
C VAL A 20 8.80 5.84 -21.67
N GLU A 21 9.28 4.60 -21.59
CA GLU A 21 9.02 3.56 -22.60
C GLU A 21 7.52 3.29 -22.75
N ALA A 22 6.81 3.17 -21.62
CA ALA A 22 5.35 3.00 -21.62
C ALA A 22 4.60 4.20 -22.22
N ALA A 23 5.06 5.43 -21.96
CA ALA A 23 4.43 6.64 -22.51
C ALA A 23 4.62 6.80 -24.03
N LEU A 24 5.72 6.26 -24.57
CA LEU A 24 6.03 6.32 -26.00
C LEU A 24 5.47 5.13 -26.79
N ASP A 25 4.91 4.12 -26.10
CA ASP A 25 4.55 2.82 -26.69
C ASP A 25 5.71 2.20 -27.49
N ASP A 26 6.94 2.42 -26.99
CA ASP A 26 8.18 2.03 -27.66
C ASP A 26 9.20 1.52 -26.62
N THR A 27 9.97 0.51 -27.01
CA THR A 27 11.02 -0.07 -26.16
C THR A 27 12.37 0.38 -26.69
N LEU A 28 13.17 1.01 -25.83
CA LEU A 28 14.49 1.46 -26.26
C LEU A 28 15.39 0.26 -26.54
N LEU A 29 16.25 0.40 -27.57
CA LEU A 29 17.31 -0.56 -27.80
C LEU A 29 18.19 -0.68 -26.54
N PRO A 30 18.71 -1.87 -26.19
CA PRO A 30 19.41 -2.09 -24.93
C PRO A 30 20.54 -1.08 -24.63
N ALA A 31 21.33 -0.72 -25.65
CA ALA A 31 22.41 0.26 -25.52
C ALA A 31 21.91 1.71 -25.29
N ALA A 32 20.73 2.06 -25.80
CA ALA A 32 20.09 3.35 -25.52
C ALA A 32 19.47 3.36 -24.13
N ARG A 33 18.88 2.23 -23.72
CA ARG A 33 18.32 2.02 -22.38
C ARG A 33 19.37 2.18 -21.29
N GLU A 34 20.52 1.51 -21.42
CA GLU A 34 21.64 1.62 -20.47
C GLU A 34 22.15 3.06 -20.33
N LYS A 35 22.31 3.78 -21.46
CA LYS A 35 22.70 5.20 -21.45
C LYS A 35 21.65 6.09 -20.78
N ALA A 36 20.36 5.81 -21.01
CA ALA A 36 19.28 6.55 -20.40
C ALA A 36 19.25 6.33 -18.87
N LEU A 37 19.41 5.10 -18.40
CA LEU A 37 19.52 4.80 -16.96
C LEU A 37 20.68 5.53 -16.31
N ALA A 38 21.87 5.49 -16.93
CA ALA A 38 23.05 6.19 -16.43
C ALA A 38 22.81 7.72 -16.37
N GLY A 39 22.16 8.28 -17.39
CA GLY A 39 21.78 9.70 -17.43
C GLY A 39 20.77 10.08 -16.34
N ILE A 40 19.72 9.28 -16.16
CA ILE A 40 18.71 9.49 -15.13
C ILE A 40 19.35 9.39 -13.74
N ALA A 41 20.13 8.34 -13.48
CA ALA A 41 20.82 8.15 -12.22
C ALA A 41 21.76 9.33 -11.91
N ALA A 42 22.45 9.89 -12.90
CA ALA A 42 23.37 11.02 -12.75
C ALA A 42 22.70 12.33 -12.31
N VAL A 43 21.41 12.51 -12.64
CA VAL A 43 20.66 13.73 -12.28
C VAL A 43 19.79 13.58 -11.04
N LEU A 44 19.73 12.38 -10.45
CA LEU A 44 18.99 12.17 -9.21
C LEU A 44 19.61 13.00 -8.07
N PRO A 45 18.78 13.67 -7.24
CA PRO A 45 19.26 14.47 -6.13
C PRO A 45 19.97 13.60 -5.06
N ALA A 46 20.69 14.28 -4.17
CA ALA A 46 21.32 13.64 -3.02
C ALA A 46 20.28 12.86 -2.18
N PRO A 47 20.67 11.74 -1.55
CA PRO A 47 19.72 10.80 -0.94
C PRO A 47 18.74 11.43 0.05
N ASP A 48 19.24 12.34 0.87
CA ASP A 48 18.50 13.12 1.87
C ASP A 48 17.44 14.06 1.27
N HIS A 49 17.53 14.36 -0.02
CA HIS A 49 16.56 15.18 -0.75
C HIS A 49 15.65 14.38 -1.68
N ARG A 50 15.92 13.08 -1.91
CA ARG A 50 15.17 12.27 -2.89
C ARG A 50 13.69 12.19 -2.58
N ALA A 51 13.32 11.93 -1.33
CA ALA A 51 11.91 11.85 -0.94
C ALA A 51 11.16 13.16 -1.21
N ALA A 52 11.76 14.30 -0.82
CA ALA A 52 11.16 15.61 -1.04
C ALA A 52 11.01 15.93 -2.54
N VAL A 53 12.03 15.67 -3.35
CA VAL A 53 11.99 15.93 -4.80
C VAL A 53 10.98 15.02 -5.51
N LEU A 54 10.88 13.75 -5.11
CA LEU A 54 9.89 12.81 -5.65
C LEU A 54 8.46 13.24 -5.32
N LEU A 55 8.21 13.71 -4.09
CA LEU A 55 6.91 14.27 -3.71
C LEU A 55 6.58 15.55 -4.49
N GLU A 56 7.53 16.48 -4.62
CA GLU A 56 7.34 17.70 -5.40
C GLU A 56 7.01 17.38 -6.87
N ALA A 57 7.70 16.41 -7.46
CA ALA A 57 7.43 15.95 -8.81
C ALA A 57 6.00 15.36 -8.92
N ALA A 58 5.61 14.50 -7.97
CA ALA A 58 4.26 13.94 -7.93
C ALA A 58 3.18 15.02 -7.86
N ASP A 59 3.35 16.00 -6.98
CA ASP A 59 2.42 17.12 -6.81
C ASP A 59 2.34 17.99 -8.09
N ARG A 60 3.46 18.18 -8.80
CA ARG A 60 3.48 18.90 -10.07
C ARG A 60 2.70 18.17 -11.17
N TYR A 61 2.86 16.85 -11.30
CA TYR A 61 2.09 16.06 -12.26
C TYR A 61 0.60 16.01 -11.91
N GLU A 62 0.26 15.90 -10.62
CA GLU A 62 -1.13 15.96 -10.17
C GLU A 62 -1.77 17.33 -10.45
N ALA A 63 -1.02 18.42 -10.28
CA ALA A 63 -1.48 19.76 -10.67
C ALA A 63 -1.77 19.87 -12.18
N ILE A 64 -0.92 19.27 -13.03
CA ILE A 64 -1.14 19.21 -14.48
C ILE A 64 -2.40 18.38 -14.80
N LEU A 65 -2.59 17.24 -14.13
CA LEU A 65 -3.80 16.43 -14.29
C LEU A 65 -5.06 17.23 -13.94
N ASN A 66 -5.04 17.94 -12.82
CA ASN A 66 -6.19 18.71 -12.36
C ASN A 66 -6.48 19.92 -13.27
N SER A 67 -5.46 20.55 -13.85
CA SER A 67 -5.66 21.66 -14.79
C SER A 67 -6.16 21.17 -16.16
N THR A 68 -5.61 20.08 -16.68
CA THR A 68 -6.00 19.52 -17.99
C THR A 68 -7.37 18.82 -17.94
N ALA A 69 -7.74 18.22 -16.80
CA ALA A 69 -9.07 17.64 -16.57
C ALA A 69 -10.19 18.67 -16.76
N ALA A 70 -9.92 19.95 -16.48
CA ALA A 70 -10.87 21.02 -16.70
C ALA A 70 -11.16 21.27 -18.19
N GLU A 71 -10.23 20.97 -19.10
CA GLU A 71 -10.30 21.31 -20.53
C GLU A 71 -10.91 20.20 -21.44
N HIS A 72 -11.47 19.13 -20.84
CA HIS A 72 -12.50 18.26 -21.44
C HIS A 72 -12.19 17.49 -22.77
N SER A 73 -10.93 17.35 -23.23
CA SER A 73 -10.64 16.55 -24.44
C SER A 73 -9.49 15.54 -24.38
N ALA A 74 -8.79 15.39 -23.26
CA ALA A 74 -7.71 14.42 -23.20
C ALA A 74 -8.24 12.98 -23.11
N ASP A 75 -7.67 12.11 -23.97
CA ASP A 75 -7.92 10.67 -24.01
C ASP A 75 -7.84 10.08 -22.58
N PRO A 76 -8.84 9.28 -22.12
CA PRO A 76 -8.81 8.62 -20.81
C PRO A 76 -7.51 7.86 -20.51
N ARG A 77 -6.85 7.32 -21.55
CA ARG A 77 -5.57 6.61 -21.43
C ARG A 77 -4.43 7.53 -20.98
N TYR A 78 -4.44 8.78 -21.43
CA TYR A 78 -3.45 9.78 -21.02
C TYR A 78 -3.58 10.07 -19.51
N TYR A 79 -4.80 10.25 -19.01
CA TYR A 79 -5.04 10.46 -17.57
C TYR A 79 -4.57 9.27 -16.73
N GLN A 80 -4.90 8.06 -17.17
CA GLN A 80 -4.49 6.84 -16.46
C GLN A 80 -2.97 6.74 -16.38
N GLY A 81 -2.26 6.96 -17.50
CA GLY A 81 -0.80 6.92 -17.53
C GLY A 81 -0.15 7.92 -16.58
N VAL A 82 -0.58 9.19 -16.60
CA VAL A 82 -0.01 10.21 -15.70
C VAL A 82 -0.38 9.94 -14.24
N HIS A 83 -1.59 9.46 -13.96
CA HIS A 83 -1.99 9.09 -12.60
C HIS A 83 -1.15 7.93 -12.03
N ASP A 84 -0.85 6.93 -12.85
CA ASP A 84 0.01 5.80 -12.45
C ASP A 84 1.46 6.27 -12.17
N VAL A 85 1.96 7.26 -12.93
CA VAL A 85 3.23 7.92 -12.65
C VAL A 85 3.21 8.65 -11.30
N VAL A 86 2.16 9.41 -10.99
CA VAL A 86 2.00 10.10 -9.68
C VAL A 86 2.04 9.09 -8.53
N LEU A 87 1.30 7.98 -8.64
CA LEU A 87 1.32 6.93 -7.61
C LEU A 87 2.69 6.27 -7.47
N GLY A 88 3.38 6.02 -8.58
CA GLY A 88 4.75 5.51 -8.59
C GLY A 88 5.73 6.42 -7.87
N LEU A 89 5.68 7.73 -8.15
CA LEU A 89 6.54 8.73 -7.51
C LEU A 89 6.29 8.83 -5.99
N ARG A 90 5.02 8.85 -5.56
CA ARG A 90 4.67 8.86 -4.13
C ARG A 90 5.15 7.60 -3.40
N ARG A 91 5.07 6.43 -4.05
CA ARG A 91 5.60 5.18 -3.48
C ARG A 91 7.12 5.24 -3.31
N LEU A 92 7.84 5.63 -4.36
CA LEU A 92 9.30 5.77 -4.33
C LEU A 92 9.75 6.81 -3.28
N ALA A 93 8.99 7.88 -3.09
CA ALA A 93 9.27 8.85 -2.04
C ALA A 93 9.15 8.23 -0.64
N GLY A 94 8.14 7.40 -0.40
CA GLY A 94 7.99 6.65 0.85
C GLY A 94 9.14 5.68 1.10
N GLU A 95 9.59 4.98 0.06
CA GLU A 95 10.77 4.10 0.12
C GLU A 95 12.04 4.89 0.45
N ALA A 96 12.28 6.02 -0.24
CA ALA A 96 13.43 6.89 0.01
C ALA A 96 13.41 7.52 1.41
N GLN A 97 12.23 7.75 1.99
CA GLN A 97 12.10 8.26 3.35
C GLN A 97 12.40 7.19 4.41
N GLN A 98 12.12 5.91 4.11
CA GLN A 98 12.42 4.79 5.01
C GLN A 98 13.92 4.48 5.11
N ASP A 99 14.68 4.74 4.05
CA ASP A 99 16.15 4.67 4.07
C ASP A 99 16.77 5.69 5.05
N THR A 100 16.02 6.74 5.38
CA THR A 100 16.39 7.68 6.45
C THR A 100 15.87 7.13 7.78
N HIS A 101 16.40 5.99 8.22
CA HIS A 101 15.96 5.38 9.47
C HIS A 101 16.24 6.30 10.68
N SER A 102 15.19 6.92 11.22
CA SER A 102 15.22 7.61 12.53
C SER A 102 14.71 6.66 13.62
N CYS A 103 15.55 5.75 14.08
CA CYS A 103 15.30 5.10 15.37
C CYS A 103 15.44 6.16 16.46
N GLY A 104 14.37 6.41 17.25
CA GLY A 104 14.36 7.41 18.33
C GLY A 104 15.37 7.15 19.47
N ASN A 105 16.14 6.06 19.40
CA ASN A 105 17.19 5.69 20.36
C ASN A 105 18.57 5.50 19.70
N CYS A 106 18.75 5.98 18.46
CA CYS A 106 19.95 5.75 17.65
C CYS A 106 20.63 7.06 17.20
N ASP A 107 20.35 8.18 17.86
CA ASP A 107 21.03 9.44 17.58
C ASP A 107 22.55 9.26 17.73
N GLY A 108 23.29 9.48 16.64
CA GLY A 108 24.74 9.31 16.58
C GLY A 108 25.26 7.89 16.31
N ILE A 109 24.39 6.90 16.06
CA ILE A 109 24.79 5.54 15.68
C ILE A 109 24.66 5.34 14.17
N ASP A 110 25.66 4.71 13.57
CA ASP A 110 25.65 4.35 12.15
C ASP A 110 24.43 3.45 11.83
N PRO A 111 23.54 3.83 10.88
CA PRO A 111 22.38 3.04 10.50
C PRO A 111 22.71 1.58 10.16
N ALA A 112 23.87 1.32 9.55
CA ALA A 112 24.31 -0.04 9.23
C ALA A 112 24.63 -0.88 10.48
N SER A 113 24.95 -0.22 11.59
CA SER A 113 25.24 -0.84 12.89
C SER A 113 24.02 -0.92 13.82
N CYS A 114 22.87 -0.36 13.42
CA CYS A 114 21.66 -0.33 14.24
C CYS A 114 21.16 -1.73 14.64
N LEU A 115 21.29 -2.71 13.76
CA LEU A 115 20.96 -4.11 14.04
C LEU A 115 21.96 -4.78 15.01
N ALA A 116 23.16 -4.21 15.16
CA ALA A 116 24.23 -4.71 16.03
C ALA A 116 24.41 -3.87 17.31
N ASN A 117 23.57 -2.85 17.54
CA ASN A 117 23.71 -1.96 18.70
C ASN A 117 23.52 -2.73 20.02
N PRO A 118 24.57 -2.88 20.86
CA PRO A 118 24.47 -3.61 22.12
C PRO A 118 23.60 -2.90 23.18
N ASN A 119 23.32 -1.61 22.99
CA ASN A 119 22.42 -0.82 23.83
C ASN A 119 20.97 -0.81 23.30
N ARG A 120 20.64 -1.56 22.24
CA ARG A 120 19.25 -1.81 21.86
C ARG A 120 18.61 -2.54 23.03
N THR A 121 17.80 -1.83 23.81
CA THR A 121 17.18 -2.36 25.03
C THR A 121 16.51 -3.69 24.70
N ARG A 122 17.06 -4.77 25.26
CA ARG A 122 16.62 -6.17 25.02
C ARG A 122 15.18 -6.41 25.48
N GLU A 123 14.58 -5.44 26.16
CA GLU A 123 13.19 -5.42 26.61
C GLU A 123 12.17 -5.55 25.46
N ALA A 124 12.53 -5.22 24.21
CA ALA A 124 11.65 -5.42 23.06
C ALA A 124 11.74 -6.83 22.41
N GLN A 125 12.58 -7.72 22.93
CA GLN A 125 12.72 -9.12 22.50
C GLN A 125 12.32 -10.10 23.62
N GLN A 126 11.25 -9.79 24.34
CA GLN A 126 10.53 -10.84 25.05
C GLN A 126 9.79 -11.67 23.99
N ASP A 127 10.26 -12.89 23.76
CA ASP A 127 9.41 -13.94 23.18
C ASP A 127 8.12 -13.96 24.02
N PRO A 128 6.94 -13.75 23.40
CA PRO A 128 5.70 -13.81 24.15
C PRO A 128 5.62 -15.18 24.82
N ALA A 129 5.35 -15.17 26.13
CA ALA A 129 5.20 -16.40 26.89
C ALA A 129 4.20 -17.34 26.15
N PRO A 130 4.53 -18.63 25.97
CA PRO A 130 3.63 -19.59 25.35
C PRO A 130 2.46 -19.82 26.31
N GLY A 131 1.36 -19.09 26.10
CA GLY A 131 0.21 -19.09 27.00
C GLY A 131 -0.69 -17.86 26.90
N GLY A 132 -0.37 -16.87 26.07
CA GLY A 132 -1.34 -15.83 25.71
C GLY A 132 -2.32 -16.37 24.68
N GLU A 133 -3.61 -16.36 25.01
CA GLU A 133 -4.70 -16.44 24.03
C GLU A 133 -4.30 -15.59 22.81
N GLU A 134 -4.22 -16.21 21.63
CA GLU A 134 -3.75 -15.54 20.41
C GLU A 134 -4.84 -14.54 19.98
N ALA A 135 -4.85 -13.38 20.63
CA ALA A 135 -5.82 -12.34 20.42
C ALA A 135 -5.49 -11.66 19.09
N HIS A 136 -6.12 -12.14 18.02
CA HIS A 136 -6.03 -11.48 16.73
C HIS A 136 -6.63 -10.07 16.85
N PRO A 137 -5.92 -9.01 16.40
CA PRO A 137 -6.49 -7.68 16.37
C PRO A 137 -7.73 -7.68 15.49
N ALA A 138 -8.75 -6.89 15.89
CA ALA A 138 -9.96 -6.77 15.11
C ALA A 138 -9.65 -6.24 13.70
N GLU A 139 -10.10 -6.95 12.68
CA GLU A 139 -9.95 -6.54 11.30
C GLU A 139 -11.08 -5.61 10.90
N HIS A 140 -10.78 -4.58 10.12
CA HIS A 140 -11.76 -3.61 9.65
C HIS A 140 -11.78 -3.56 8.14
N THR A 141 -12.98 -3.66 7.56
CA THR A 141 -13.19 -3.43 6.14
C THR A 141 -14.27 -2.37 5.94
N TRP A 142 -14.19 -1.65 4.82
CA TRP A 142 -15.07 -0.54 4.47
C TRP A 142 -15.70 -0.78 3.10
N ALA A 143 -16.98 -0.45 2.94
CA ALA A 143 -17.68 -0.59 1.66
C ALA A 143 -18.61 0.60 1.40
N ALA A 144 -18.79 0.94 0.12
CA ALA A 144 -19.81 1.87 -0.33
C ALA A 144 -21.02 1.05 -0.80
N GLU A 145 -22.12 1.09 -0.06
CA GLU A 145 -23.34 0.33 -0.37
C GLU A 145 -24.31 1.18 -1.19
N LEU A 146 -25.11 0.51 -2.03
CA LEU A 146 -26.18 1.09 -2.83
C LEU A 146 -27.52 0.50 -2.36
N TYR A 147 -28.47 1.35 -2.01
CA TYR A 147 -29.81 0.90 -1.62
C TYR A 147 -30.65 0.57 -2.86
N ASP A 148 -31.10 -0.68 -2.98
CA ASP A 148 -32.01 -1.15 -4.03
C ASP A 148 -33.46 -1.01 -3.55
N PRO A 149 -34.26 -0.09 -4.13
CA PRO A 149 -35.63 0.12 -3.71
C PRO A 149 -36.59 -1.00 -4.13
N ILE A 150 -36.20 -1.87 -5.08
CA ILE A 150 -37.04 -3.01 -5.52
C ILE A 150 -36.94 -4.15 -4.50
N ALA A 151 -35.72 -4.41 -4.01
CA ALA A 151 -35.45 -5.45 -3.01
C ALA A 151 -35.58 -4.94 -1.56
N ASP A 152 -35.74 -3.63 -1.36
CA ASP A 152 -35.75 -2.96 -0.04
C ASP A 152 -34.52 -3.32 0.80
N GLU A 153 -33.35 -3.38 0.17
CA GLU A 153 -32.11 -3.79 0.82
C GLU A 153 -30.89 -2.97 0.40
N TRP A 154 -29.84 -3.02 1.21
CA TRP A 154 -28.55 -2.43 0.88
C TRP A 154 -27.67 -3.47 0.20
N VAL A 155 -27.35 -3.21 -1.07
CA VAL A 155 -26.47 -4.08 -1.85
C VAL A 155 -25.02 -3.80 -1.47
N PRO A 156 -24.27 -4.82 -0.98
CA PRO A 156 -22.88 -4.65 -0.58
C PRO A 156 -22.00 -4.32 -1.79
N GLY A 157 -21.21 -3.25 -1.68
CA GLY A 157 -20.19 -2.91 -2.67
C GLY A 157 -18.87 -3.65 -2.43
N THR A 158 -17.87 -3.32 -3.25
CA THR A 158 -16.48 -3.76 -3.06
C THR A 158 -15.98 -3.38 -1.66
N ARG A 159 -15.38 -4.34 -0.97
CA ARG A 159 -14.78 -4.13 0.36
C ARG A 159 -13.31 -3.70 0.24
N TYR A 160 -12.93 -2.73 1.07
CA TYR A 160 -11.58 -2.19 1.15
C TYR A 160 -11.04 -2.31 2.57
N THR A 161 -9.77 -2.65 2.73
CA THR A 161 -9.09 -2.61 4.03
C THR A 161 -8.75 -1.18 4.46
N VAL A 162 -8.76 -0.22 3.53
CA VAL A 162 -8.43 1.20 3.77
C VAL A 162 -9.66 2.08 3.56
N ARG A 163 -10.03 2.88 4.58
CA ARG A 163 -11.21 3.75 4.57
C ARG A 163 -11.23 4.74 3.41
N ASP A 164 -10.11 5.38 3.11
CA ASP A 164 -10.06 6.45 2.10
C ASP A 164 -10.34 5.93 0.69
N ARG A 165 -9.95 4.69 0.38
CA ARG A 165 -10.33 4.03 -0.87
C ARG A 165 -11.85 3.86 -0.98
N ALA A 166 -12.50 3.44 0.09
CA ALA A 166 -13.97 3.31 0.12
C ALA A 166 -14.67 4.67 0.01
N VAL A 167 -14.12 5.72 0.63
CA VAL A 167 -14.63 7.11 0.49
C VAL A 167 -14.50 7.60 -0.95
N ASN A 168 -13.34 7.38 -1.59
CA ASN A 168 -13.14 7.76 -2.99
C ASN A 168 -14.06 6.99 -3.92
N HIS A 169 -14.26 5.68 -3.69
CA HIS A 169 -15.23 4.90 -4.44
C HIS A 169 -16.65 5.43 -4.25
N LEU A 170 -17.07 5.77 -3.02
CA LEU A 170 -18.39 6.38 -2.78
C LEU A 170 -18.57 7.70 -3.54
N LYS A 171 -17.56 8.58 -3.52
CA LYS A 171 -17.59 9.84 -4.28
C LYS A 171 -17.73 9.59 -5.78
N HIS A 172 -16.91 8.69 -6.33
CA HIS A 172 -16.96 8.34 -7.75
C HIS A 172 -18.33 7.73 -8.14
N ALA A 173 -18.84 6.78 -7.35
CA ALA A 173 -20.12 6.12 -7.59
C ALA A 173 -21.31 7.09 -7.56
N LYS A 174 -21.26 8.11 -6.69
CA LYS A 174 -22.26 9.21 -6.68
C LYS A 174 -22.21 10.07 -7.94
N ALA A 175 -21.04 10.25 -8.54
CA ALA A 175 -20.87 11.05 -9.74
C ALA A 175 -21.33 10.32 -11.01
N ILE A 176 -21.01 9.03 -11.16
CA ILE A 176 -21.29 8.28 -12.40
C ILE A 176 -22.72 7.75 -12.51
N GLY A 177 -23.39 7.53 -11.38
CA GLY A 177 -24.74 6.96 -11.34
C GLY A 177 -25.58 7.64 -10.28
N PRO A 178 -25.90 8.94 -10.43
CA PRO A 178 -26.68 9.69 -9.45
C PRO A 178 -28.15 9.25 -9.41
N THR A 179 -28.66 8.68 -10.50
CA THR A 179 -30.07 8.26 -10.64
C THR A 179 -30.19 6.84 -11.22
N TRP A 180 -31.27 6.15 -10.87
CA TRP A 180 -31.72 4.92 -11.49
C TRP A 180 -32.26 5.18 -12.91
N LYS A 181 -32.58 4.09 -13.65
CA LYS A 181 -33.13 4.19 -15.02
C LYS A 181 -34.48 4.91 -15.09
N ASP A 182 -35.23 4.92 -14.00
CA ASP A 182 -36.51 5.62 -13.86
C ASP A 182 -36.37 7.10 -13.44
N GLY A 183 -35.12 7.58 -13.24
CA GLY A 183 -34.82 8.94 -12.78
C GLY A 183 -34.80 9.11 -11.26
N THR A 184 -35.15 8.08 -10.48
CA THR A 184 -35.10 8.14 -9.01
C THR A 184 -33.66 8.31 -8.53
N PRO A 185 -33.34 9.26 -7.62
CA PRO A 185 -31.99 9.40 -7.08
C PRO A 185 -31.50 8.13 -6.38
N THR A 186 -30.26 7.72 -6.64
CA THR A 186 -29.64 6.61 -5.92
C THR A 186 -29.29 7.02 -4.49
N GLN A 187 -29.48 6.12 -3.54
CA GLN A 187 -29.01 6.31 -2.18
C GLN A 187 -27.77 5.45 -1.94
N ARG A 188 -26.71 6.07 -1.42
CA ARG A 188 -25.43 5.40 -1.16
C ARG A 188 -24.90 5.77 0.21
N ARG A 189 -24.33 4.80 0.91
CA ARG A 189 -23.73 4.99 2.25
C ARG A 189 -22.37 4.33 2.37
N LEU A 190 -21.57 4.80 3.32
CA LEU A 190 -20.31 4.16 3.70
C LEU A 190 -20.55 3.29 4.93
N VAL A 191 -20.15 2.02 4.88
CA VAL A 191 -20.28 1.08 6.00
C VAL A 191 -18.90 0.56 6.41
N ARG A 192 -18.72 0.36 7.72
CA ARG A 192 -17.56 -0.32 8.32
C ARG A 192 -18.02 -1.68 8.84
N GLN A 193 -17.34 -2.73 8.43
CA GLN A 193 -17.44 -4.05 9.03
C GLN A 193 -16.22 -4.29 9.92
N THR A 194 -16.47 -4.81 11.12
CA THR A 194 -15.43 -5.25 12.05
C THR A 194 -15.53 -6.75 12.22
N THR A 195 -14.46 -7.47 11.92
CA THR A 195 -14.36 -8.91 12.15
C THR A 195 -13.46 -9.15 13.36
N THR A 196 -13.97 -9.88 14.34
CA THR A 196 -13.23 -10.35 15.51
C THR A 196 -13.11 -11.86 15.44
N TYR A 197 -11.93 -12.40 15.71
CA TYR A 197 -11.69 -13.84 15.74
C TYR A 197 -11.67 -14.32 17.19
N THR A 198 -12.32 -15.46 17.44
CA THR A 198 -12.23 -16.18 18.71
C THR A 198 -11.57 -17.51 18.41
N VAL A 199 -10.42 -17.78 19.03
CA VAL A 199 -9.75 -19.08 18.92
C VAL A 199 -10.47 -20.03 19.87
N GLU A 200 -11.25 -20.96 19.31
CA GLU A 200 -11.77 -22.08 20.11
C GLU A 200 -10.61 -23.03 20.42
N GLU A 201 -10.20 -23.08 21.69
CA GLU A 201 -9.27 -24.10 22.13
C GLU A 201 -9.93 -25.47 21.93
N LEU A 202 -9.38 -26.26 21.00
CA LEU A 202 -9.65 -27.68 20.91
C LEU A 202 -9.10 -28.32 22.18
N THR A 203 -9.91 -28.34 23.24
CA THR A 203 -9.59 -29.08 24.45
C THR A 203 -9.30 -30.52 24.02
N ALA A 204 -8.08 -30.96 24.27
CA ALA A 204 -7.63 -32.31 23.98
C ALA A 204 -8.28 -33.32 24.95
N SER A 205 -9.61 -33.32 25.05
CA SER A 205 -10.38 -34.35 25.72
C SER A 205 -10.63 -35.47 24.72
N ALA A 206 -9.70 -36.42 24.62
CA ALA A 206 -9.95 -37.85 24.33
C ALA A 206 -8.68 -38.58 23.82
N ARG A 207 -7.62 -38.65 24.62
CA ARG A 207 -6.56 -39.68 24.43
C ARG A 207 -6.05 -40.21 25.77
N SER A 208 -6.98 -40.62 26.62
CA SER A 208 -6.70 -41.55 27.72
C SER A 208 -7.63 -42.75 27.63
N GLY A 209 -7.73 -43.35 26.43
CA GLY A 209 -8.13 -44.75 26.31
C GLY A 209 -6.97 -45.62 26.76
N GLN A 210 -6.95 -45.96 28.04
CA GLN A 210 -6.11 -47.03 28.58
C GLN A 210 -6.30 -48.31 27.74
N PRO A 211 -5.24 -49.00 27.31
CA PRO A 211 -5.37 -50.40 26.96
C PRO A 211 -5.64 -51.19 28.24
N GLU A 212 -6.86 -51.72 28.39
CA GLU A 212 -7.13 -52.79 29.33
C GLU A 212 -6.27 -53.99 28.93
N THR A 213 -5.26 -54.28 29.75
CA THR A 213 -4.49 -55.53 29.65
C THR A 213 -5.31 -56.62 30.30
N ASP A 214 -6.13 -57.31 29.51
CA ASP A 214 -6.67 -58.62 29.89
C ASP A 214 -5.54 -59.64 29.83
N GLY A 215 -4.98 -59.94 30.99
CA GLY A 215 -4.10 -61.07 31.21
C GLY A 215 -4.92 -62.33 31.47
N GLU A 216 -4.91 -63.26 30.52
CA GLU A 216 -5.37 -64.63 30.72
C GLU A 216 -4.22 -65.58 30.34
N ALA A 217 -3.66 -66.27 31.34
CA ALA A 217 -2.79 -67.43 31.22
C ALA A 217 -2.90 -68.28 32.49
#